data_AF-A0A8H4H9U7-F1
#
_entry.id   AF-A0A8H4H9U7-F1
#
_cell.length_a   1.000
_cell.length_b   1.000
_cell.length_c   1.000
_cell.angle_alpha   90.00
_cell.angle_beta   90.00
_cell.angle_gamma   90.00
#
_symmetry.space_group_name_H-M   'P 1'
#
loop_
_entity.id
_entity.type
_entity.pdbx_description
1 polymer ?
#
loop_
_entity_poly.entity_id
_entity_poly.type
_entity_poly.pdbx_seq_one_letter_code
_entity_poly.pdbx_strand_id
1 'polypeptide(L)'
;MNSDESSSVASGHNKAYYESEERLLIELKSSGLSWREIELEYNKNVQTDRQRTASALENKWRQLCRDLQLQELTDNSLIDTWALVRNLFSREENHLQQIARLERSLANAGHRNHQDRTAYNSLHQQYESLYQAYTDLQAEHERLKQDLAALQRQCCHKQAENPNVESAQAGA
;
A
#
# COMPACT_ATOMS: atom_id res chain seq x y z
N MET A 1 -9.44 -1.21 39.19
CA MET A 1 -9.03 -0.46 37.98
C MET A 1 -10.27 -0.34 37.13
N ASN A 2 -11.06 0.70 37.35
CA ASN A 2 -12.30 0.94 36.62
C ASN A 2 -11.99 1.97 35.52
N SER A 3 -12.04 1.51 34.28
CA SER A 3 -12.05 2.36 33.10
C SER A 3 -13.47 2.89 32.96
N ASP A 4 -13.74 4.05 33.55
CA ASP A 4 -14.98 4.79 33.27
C ASP A 4 -14.88 5.36 31.86
N GLU A 5 -15.51 4.63 30.95
CA GLU A 5 -15.90 5.04 29.62
C GLU A 5 -16.93 6.17 29.79
N SER A 6 -16.44 7.39 30.03
CA SER A 6 -17.22 8.62 30.04
C SER A 6 -17.78 8.86 28.65
N SER A 7 -18.90 8.22 28.37
CA SER A 7 -19.87 8.66 27.39
C SER A 7 -20.24 10.10 27.76
N SER A 8 -19.65 11.06 27.05
CA SER A 8 -19.94 12.49 27.12
C SER A 8 -21.38 12.69 26.68
N VAL A 9 -22.34 12.48 27.60
CA VAL A 9 -23.76 12.75 27.36
C VAL A 9 -23.95 14.26 27.46
N ALA A 10 -23.63 14.96 26.39
CA ALA A 10 -23.84 16.39 26.29
C ALA A 10 -25.36 16.70 26.36
N SER A 11 -25.77 17.47 27.37
CA SER A 11 -27.18 17.61 27.79
C SER A 11 -28.07 18.34 26.78
N GLY A 12 -27.52 19.14 25.88
CA GLY A 12 -28.33 20.02 25.04
C GLY A 12 -28.79 19.45 23.68
N HIS A 13 -28.88 18.13 23.53
CA HIS A 13 -29.17 17.43 22.26
C HIS A 13 -30.34 18.00 21.42
N ASN A 14 -31.36 18.62 22.06
CA ASN A 14 -32.55 19.17 21.38
C ASN A 14 -32.68 20.70 21.41
N LYS A 15 -31.67 21.42 21.91
CA LYS A 15 -31.73 22.90 21.99
C LYS A 15 -31.22 23.52 20.70
N ALA A 16 -31.94 24.53 20.20
CA ALA A 16 -31.48 25.34 19.08
C ALA A 16 -30.17 26.06 19.46
N TYR A 17 -29.25 26.17 18.50
CA TYR A 17 -28.02 26.93 18.66
C TYR A 17 -28.35 28.44 18.67
N TYR A 18 -27.70 29.20 19.55
CA TYR A 18 -27.74 30.65 19.48
C TYR A 18 -26.75 31.15 18.43
N GLU A 19 -26.99 32.34 17.91
CA GLU A 19 -26.11 32.96 16.92
C GLU A 19 -24.67 33.12 17.43
N SER A 20 -24.50 33.42 18.72
CA SER A 20 -23.17 33.49 19.36
C SER A 20 -22.45 32.14 19.39
N GLU A 21 -23.20 31.04 19.57
CA GLU A 21 -22.67 29.69 19.57
C GLU A 21 -22.29 29.23 18.15
N GLU A 22 -23.07 29.63 17.15
CA GLU A 22 -22.76 29.38 15.74
C GLU A 22 -21.49 30.13 15.33
N ARG A 23 -21.34 31.39 15.74
CA ARG A 23 -20.11 32.18 15.52
C ARG A 23 -18.89 31.56 16.19
N LEU A 24 -19.05 31.10 17.43
CA LEU A 24 -18.00 30.39 18.16
C LEU A 24 -17.59 29.10 17.42
N LEU A 25 -18.55 28.32 16.92
CA LEU A 25 -18.26 27.12 16.14
C LEU A 25 -17.51 27.45 14.84
N ILE A 26 -17.85 28.55 14.17
CA ILE A 26 -17.15 29.04 12.97
C ILE A 26 -15.69 29.43 13.28
N GLU A 27 -15.47 30.17 14.36
CA GLU A 27 -14.14 30.59 14.79
C GLU A 27 -13.24 29.41 15.18
N LEU A 28 -13.79 28.46 15.94
CA LEU A 28 -13.07 27.25 16.33
C LEU A 28 -12.74 26.39 15.09
N LYS A 29 -13.63 26.35 14.10
CA LYS A 29 -13.41 25.55 12.89
C LYS A 29 -12.43 26.20 11.91
N SER A 30 -12.44 27.54 11.79
CA SER A 30 -11.47 28.27 10.98
C SER A 30 -10.05 28.21 11.57
N SER A 31 -9.93 27.99 12.88
CA SER A 31 -8.66 27.78 13.58
C SER A 31 -8.00 26.41 13.28
N GLY A 32 -8.64 25.55 12.48
CA GLY A 32 -8.05 24.28 12.02
C GLY A 32 -8.10 23.13 13.03
N LEU A 33 -8.83 23.28 14.14
CA LEU A 33 -8.95 22.27 15.18
C LEU A 33 -9.70 21.01 14.72
N SER A 34 -9.38 19.88 15.33
CA SER A 34 -10.13 18.62 15.15
C SER A 34 -11.48 18.68 15.88
N TRP A 35 -12.46 17.88 15.47
CA TRP A 35 -13.79 17.90 16.09
C TRP A 35 -13.80 17.59 17.58
N ARG A 36 -12.86 16.77 18.06
CA ARG A 36 -12.69 16.48 19.49
C ARG A 36 -12.15 17.69 20.25
N GLU A 37 -11.21 18.42 19.67
CA GLU A 37 -10.67 19.66 20.26
C GLU A 37 -11.72 20.77 20.25
N ILE A 38 -12.49 20.87 19.15
CA ILE A 38 -13.63 21.80 19.04
C ILE A 38 -14.69 21.48 20.10
N GLU A 39 -15.01 20.21 20.33
CA GLU A 39 -15.94 19.82 21.41
C GLU A 39 -15.47 20.34 22.77
N LEU A 40 -14.19 20.11 23.12
CA LEU A 40 -13.63 20.57 24.38
C LEU A 40 -13.67 22.09 24.49
N GLU A 41 -13.26 22.80 23.45
CA GLU A 41 -13.16 24.25 23.50
C GLU A 41 -14.54 24.94 23.43
N TYR A 42 -15.46 24.40 22.63
CA TYR A 42 -16.84 24.84 22.60
C TYR A 42 -17.52 24.64 23.95
N ASN A 43 -17.38 23.45 24.56
CA ASN A 43 -18.04 23.11 25.82
C ASN A 43 -17.51 23.89 27.04
N LYS A 44 -16.30 24.46 26.96
CA LYS A 44 -15.79 25.42 27.97
C LYS A 44 -16.46 26.78 27.88
N ASN A 45 -16.88 27.18 26.68
CA ASN A 45 -17.38 28.52 26.39
C ASN A 45 -18.92 28.60 26.41
N VAL A 46 -19.62 27.47 26.59
CA VAL A 46 -21.08 27.41 26.71
C VAL A 46 -21.53 26.89 28.07
N GLN A 47 -22.78 27.18 28.45
CA GLN A 47 -23.39 26.67 29.67
C GLN A 47 -23.49 25.13 29.64
N THR A 48 -23.41 24.48 30.80
CA THR A 48 -23.38 23.01 30.93
C THR A 48 -24.58 22.32 30.25
N ASP A 49 -25.75 22.94 30.30
CA ASP A 49 -27.00 22.45 29.69
C ASP A 49 -27.06 22.68 28.16
N ARG A 50 -26.02 23.28 27.59
CA ARG A 50 -25.85 23.61 26.16
C ARG A 50 -24.61 22.98 25.54
N GLN A 51 -23.86 22.18 26.29
CA GLN A 51 -22.76 21.41 25.76
C GLN A 51 -23.22 20.49 24.63
N ARG A 52 -22.31 20.20 23.71
CA ARG A 52 -22.55 19.36 22.52
C ARG A 52 -21.43 18.35 22.39
N THR A 53 -21.74 17.21 21.76
CA THR A 53 -20.72 16.24 21.35
C THR A 53 -20.07 16.68 20.04
N ALA A 54 -18.86 16.19 19.76
CA ALA A 54 -18.18 16.42 18.48
C ALA A 54 -19.08 16.16 17.27
N SER A 55 -19.85 15.06 17.27
CA SER A 55 -20.76 14.71 16.16
C SER A 55 -21.91 15.71 16.00
N ALA A 56 -22.43 16.27 17.09
CA ALA A 56 -23.51 17.26 17.04
C ALA A 56 -23.00 18.60 16.48
N LEU A 57 -21.77 18.99 16.83
CA LEU A 57 -21.11 20.18 16.29
C LEU A 57 -20.76 20.00 14.81
N GLU A 58 -20.28 18.82 14.41
CA GLU A 58 -20.02 18.50 12.99
C GLU A 58 -21.30 18.57 12.15
N ASN A 59 -22.41 18.00 12.64
CA ASN A 59 -23.69 18.06 11.94
C ASN A 59 -24.20 19.50 11.81
N LYS A 60 -24.04 20.31 12.86
CA LYS A 60 -24.40 21.73 12.82
C LYS A 60 -23.52 22.50 11.85
N TRP A 61 -22.22 22.22 11.80
CA TRP A 61 -21.30 22.82 10.83
C TRP A 61 -21.73 22.54 9.38
N ARG A 62 -22.08 21.29 9.06
CA ARG A 62 -22.59 20.93 7.73
C ARG A 62 -23.88 21.68 7.38
N GLN A 63 -24.74 21.91 8.37
CA GLN A 63 -25.94 22.73 8.18
C GLN A 63 -25.58 24.20 7.92
N LEU A 64 -24.70 24.80 8.73
CA LEU A 64 -24.24 26.17 8.52
C LEU A 64 -23.58 26.37 7.16
N CYS A 65 -22.80 25.39 6.66
CA CYS A 65 -22.25 25.46 5.30
C CYS A 65 -23.35 25.50 4.22
N ARG A 66 -24.44 24.74 4.39
CA ARG A 66 -25.58 24.76 3.45
C ARG A 66 -26.36 26.07 3.56
N ASP A 67 -26.59 26.54 4.78
CA ASP A 67 -27.34 27.78 5.03
C ASP A 67 -26.55 28.99 4.52
N LEU A 68 -25.22 29.00 4.69
CA LEU A 68 -24.32 30.00 4.08
C LEU A 68 -24.31 29.91 2.55
N GLN A 69 -24.29 28.72 1.96
CA GLN A 69 -24.43 28.56 0.50
C GLN A 69 -25.79 29.02 -0.02
N LEU A 70 -26.87 28.85 0.76
CA LEU A 70 -28.20 29.34 0.42
C LEU A 70 -28.34 30.85 0.61
N GLN A 71 -27.63 31.42 1.58
CA GLN A 71 -27.58 32.86 1.81
C GLN A 71 -26.72 33.57 0.76
N GLU A 72 -25.62 32.95 0.31
CA GLU A 72 -24.88 33.34 -0.89
C GLU A 72 -25.82 33.37 -2.11
N LEU A 73 -26.78 32.44 -2.22
CA LEU A 73 -27.75 32.43 -3.33
C LEU A 73 -28.75 33.60 -3.30
N THR A 74 -29.04 34.16 -2.12
CA THR A 74 -30.00 35.28 -1.95
C THR A 74 -29.35 36.66 -1.96
N ASP A 75 -28.07 36.77 -1.59
CA ASP A 75 -27.28 38.03 -1.67
C ASP A 75 -26.64 38.25 -3.06
N ASN A 76 -26.99 37.40 -4.04
CA ASN A 76 -26.57 37.38 -5.44
C ASN A 76 -26.97 38.58 -6.33
N SER A 77 -27.13 39.78 -5.77
CA SER A 77 -26.99 40.99 -6.60
C SER A 77 -25.52 41.31 -6.94
N LEU A 78 -24.57 40.57 -6.37
CA LEU A 78 -23.14 40.73 -6.65
C LEU A 78 -22.36 39.42 -6.44
N ILE A 79 -22.73 38.35 -7.17
CA ILE A 79 -21.74 37.31 -7.48
C ILE A 79 -20.58 38.04 -8.14
N ASP A 80 -19.43 38.13 -7.47
CA ASP A 80 -18.19 38.57 -8.10
C ASP A 80 -17.83 37.50 -9.14
N THR A 81 -18.42 37.65 -10.32
CA THR A 81 -18.32 36.72 -11.44
C THR A 81 -16.85 36.51 -11.78
N TRP A 82 -16.00 37.51 -11.52
CA TRP A 82 -14.55 37.44 -11.68
C TRP A 82 -13.86 36.56 -10.63
N ALA A 83 -14.35 36.46 -9.40
CA ALA A 83 -13.84 35.50 -8.41
C ALA A 83 -14.17 34.06 -8.82
N LEU A 84 -15.39 33.80 -9.29
CA LEU A 84 -15.77 32.49 -9.82
C LEU A 84 -14.91 32.08 -11.02
N VAL A 85 -14.75 32.99 -11.99
CA VAL A 85 -13.91 32.77 -13.18
C VAL A 85 -12.46 32.46 -12.80
N ARG A 86 -11.86 33.21 -11.87
CA ARG A 86 -10.49 32.95 -11.37
C ARG A 86 -10.38 31.59 -10.69
N ASN A 87 -11.38 31.18 -9.91
CA ASN A 87 -11.41 29.87 -9.26
C ASN A 87 -11.53 28.73 -10.28
N LEU A 88 -12.33 28.91 -11.33
CA LEU A 88 -12.45 27.92 -12.42
C LEU A 88 -11.14 27.76 -13.18
N PHE A 89 -10.46 28.85 -13.55
CA PHE A 89 -9.15 28.78 -14.19
C PHE A 89 -8.08 28.16 -13.30
N SER A 90 -8.04 28.53 -12.01
CA SER A 90 -7.11 27.93 -11.05
C SER A 90 -7.35 26.42 -10.90
N ARG A 91 -8.61 26.00 -10.91
CA ARG A 91 -8.99 24.59 -10.87
C ARG A 91 -8.57 23.87 -12.16
N GLU A 92 -8.82 24.47 -13.32
CA GLU A 92 -8.40 23.92 -14.62
C GLU A 92 -6.88 23.74 -14.69
N GLU A 93 -6.10 24.74 -14.27
CA GLU A 93 -4.65 24.65 -14.21
C GLU A 93 -4.18 23.52 -13.28
N ASN A 94 -4.80 23.36 -12.11
CA ASN A 94 -4.49 22.26 -11.20
C ASN A 94 -4.75 20.89 -11.85
N HIS A 95 -5.85 20.73 -12.59
CA HIS A 95 -6.16 19.49 -13.31
C HIS A 95 -5.13 19.21 -14.40
N LEU A 96 -4.74 20.21 -15.18
CA LEU A 96 -3.70 20.06 -16.21
C LEU A 96 -2.36 19.65 -15.60
N GLN A 97 -1.98 20.25 -14.48
CA GLN A 97 -0.77 19.84 -13.76
C GLN A 97 -0.86 18.40 -13.23
N GLN A 98 -2.03 17.98 -12.74
CA GLN A 98 -2.25 16.61 -12.29
C GLN A 98 -2.17 15.60 -13.44
N ILE A 99 -2.78 15.90 -14.58
CA ILE A 99 -2.68 15.09 -15.80
C ILE A 99 -1.22 14.95 -16.22
N ALA A 100 -0.47 16.06 -16.31
CA ALA A 100 0.94 16.02 -16.68
C ALA A 100 1.82 15.23 -15.69
N ARG A 101 1.45 15.17 -14.41
CA ARG A 101 2.13 14.32 -13.42
C ARG A 101 1.80 12.84 -13.65
N LEU A 102 0.54 12.52 -13.92
CA LEU A 102 0.10 11.16 -14.18
C LEU A 102 0.71 10.61 -15.48
N GLU A 103 0.76 11.41 -16.54
CA GLU A 103 1.39 11.04 -17.81
C GLU A 103 2.88 10.71 -17.63
N ARG A 104 3.61 11.56 -16.88
CA ARG A 104 5.01 11.28 -16.53
C ARG A 104 5.16 10.01 -15.70
N SER A 105 4.28 9.81 -14.72
CA SER A 105 4.29 8.59 -13.90
C SER A 105 4.05 7.34 -14.75
N LEU A 106 3.10 7.40 -15.70
CA LEU A 106 2.77 6.31 -16.60
C LEU A 106 3.93 6.01 -17.55
N ALA A 107 4.55 7.03 -18.13
CA ALA A 107 5.72 6.87 -18.99
C ALA A 107 6.90 6.20 -18.24
N ASN A 108 7.17 6.65 -17.01
CA ASN A 108 8.20 6.06 -16.16
C ASN A 108 7.88 4.60 -15.79
N ALA A 109 6.62 4.30 -15.46
CA ALA A 109 6.19 2.93 -15.19
C ALA A 109 6.33 2.03 -16.43
N GLY A 110 5.99 2.54 -17.62
CA GLY A 110 6.20 1.84 -18.88
C GLY A 110 7.67 1.53 -19.15
N HIS A 111 8.55 2.50 -18.92
CA HIS A 111 10.00 2.29 -19.07
C HIS A 111 10.54 1.21 -18.12
N ARG A 112 10.16 1.28 -16.83
CA ARG A 112 10.55 0.27 -15.83
C ARG A 112 10.03 -1.11 -16.20
N ASN A 113 8.77 -1.22 -16.62
CA ASN A 113 8.19 -2.49 -17.04
C ASN A 113 8.96 -3.10 -18.22
N HIS A 114 9.34 -2.28 -19.21
CA HIS A 114 10.15 -2.74 -20.34
C HIS A 114 11.55 -3.22 -19.90
N GLN A 115 12.20 -2.50 -18.98
CA GLN A 115 13.47 -2.91 -18.40
C GLN A 115 13.34 -4.25 -17.67
N ASP A 116 12.31 -4.40 -16.82
CA ASP A 116 12.05 -5.63 -16.06
C ASP A 116 11.80 -6.82 -16.98
N ARG A 117 11.02 -6.64 -18.06
CA ARG A 117 10.80 -7.70 -19.06
C ARG A 117 12.08 -8.11 -19.75
N THR A 118 12.93 -7.15 -20.12
CA THR A 118 14.22 -7.44 -20.76
C THR A 118 15.14 -8.20 -19.79
N ALA A 119 15.21 -7.76 -18.53
CA ALA A 119 16.00 -8.43 -17.49
C ALA A 119 15.49 -9.86 -17.23
N TYR A 120 14.17 -10.04 -17.13
CA TYR A 120 13.55 -11.35 -16.97
C TYR A 120 13.87 -12.28 -18.14
N ASN A 121 13.73 -11.81 -19.38
CA ASN A 121 14.04 -12.62 -20.55
C ASN A 121 15.51 -13.05 -20.57
N SER A 122 16.43 -12.16 -20.20
CA SER A 122 17.86 -12.48 -20.10
C SER A 122 18.14 -13.52 -19.02
N LEU A 123 17.53 -13.36 -17.84
CA LEU A 123 17.68 -14.31 -16.74
C LEU A 123 17.09 -15.68 -17.09
N HIS A 124 15.93 -15.70 -17.75
CA HIS A 124 15.29 -16.92 -18.21
C HIS A 124 16.16 -17.66 -19.22
N GLN A 125 16.76 -16.96 -20.18
CA GLN A 125 17.70 -17.57 -21.13
C GLN A 125 18.93 -18.16 -20.44
N GLN A 126 19.48 -17.48 -19.42
CA GLN A 126 20.59 -18.02 -18.63
C GLN A 126 20.18 -19.26 -17.85
N TYR A 127 18.98 -19.27 -17.27
CA TYR A 127 18.42 -20.42 -16.58
C TYR A 127 18.29 -21.64 -17.52
N GLU A 128 17.72 -21.46 -18.70
CA GLU A 128 17.59 -22.54 -19.70
C GLU A 128 18.95 -23.11 -20.09
N SER A 129 19.95 -22.24 -20.33
CA SER A 129 21.31 -22.69 -20.64
C SER A 129 21.95 -23.47 -19.49
N LEU A 130 21.74 -23.02 -18.25
CA LEU A 130 22.28 -23.68 -17.06
C LEU A 130 21.58 -25.03 -16.83
N TYR A 131 20.27 -25.07 -17.03
CA TYR A 131 19.47 -26.28 -16.92
C TYR A 131 19.93 -27.33 -17.91
N GLN A 132 20.15 -26.94 -19.18
CA GLN A 132 20.68 -27.85 -20.20
C GLN A 132 22.06 -28.40 -19.83
N ALA A 133 22.98 -27.52 -19.39
CA ALA A 133 24.31 -27.95 -18.96
C ALA A 133 24.26 -28.92 -17.78
N TYR A 134 23.35 -28.68 -16.82
CA TYR A 134 23.11 -29.59 -15.71
C TYR A 134 22.59 -30.95 -16.17
N THR A 135 21.63 -30.98 -17.10
CA THR A 135 21.09 -32.25 -17.63
C THR A 135 22.15 -33.05 -18.39
N ASP A 136 23.01 -32.37 -19.16
CA ASP A 136 24.10 -33.02 -19.89
C ASP A 136 25.13 -33.61 -18.91
N LEU A 137 25.51 -32.84 -17.88
CA LEU A 137 26.42 -33.30 -16.83
C LEU A 137 25.85 -34.50 -16.07
N GLN A 138 24.55 -34.49 -15.76
CA GLN A 138 23.87 -35.58 -15.09
C GLN A 138 23.88 -36.86 -15.94
N ALA A 139 23.70 -36.73 -17.25
CA ALA A 139 23.75 -37.87 -18.18
C ALA A 139 25.15 -38.49 -18.23
N GLU A 140 26.20 -37.68 -18.34
CA GLU A 140 27.60 -38.15 -18.32
C GLU A 140 27.97 -38.79 -16.98
N HIS A 141 27.50 -38.24 -15.86
CA HIS A 141 27.70 -38.83 -14.54
C HIS A 141 27.08 -40.24 -14.44
N GLU A 142 25.84 -40.41 -14.89
CA GLU A 142 25.20 -41.73 -14.91
C GLU A 142 25.88 -42.70 -15.88
N ARG A 143 26.38 -42.22 -17.02
CA ARG A 143 27.18 -43.03 -17.94
C ARG A 143 28.47 -43.53 -17.29
N LEU A 144 29.26 -42.64 -16.69
CA LEU A 144 30.50 -43.01 -16.01
C LEU A 144 30.26 -43.99 -14.86
N LYS A 145 29.16 -43.82 -14.12
CA LYS A 145 28.75 -44.74 -13.07
C LYS A 145 28.42 -46.13 -13.61
N GLN A 146 27.77 -46.23 -14.78
CA GLN A 146 27.53 -47.51 -15.45
C GLN A 146 28.83 -48.16 -15.93
N ASP A 147 29.74 -47.38 -16.52
CA ASP A 147 31.04 -47.86 -17.00
C ASP A 147 31.90 -48.38 -15.84
N LEU A 148 31.94 -47.66 -14.70
CA LEU A 148 32.61 -48.12 -13.48
C LEU A 148 32.02 -49.44 -12.97
N ALA A 149 30.69 -49.56 -12.94
CA ALA A 149 30.02 -50.80 -12.53
C ALA A 149 30.29 -51.97 -13.50
N ALA A 150 30.47 -51.69 -14.80
CA ALA A 150 30.85 -52.70 -15.79
C ALA A 150 32.31 -53.16 -15.59
N LEU A 151 33.24 -52.23 -15.38
CA LEU A 151 34.64 -52.52 -15.10
C LEU A 151 34.82 -53.33 -13.80
N GLN A 152 34.11 -52.96 -12.74
CA GLN A 152 34.11 -53.72 -11.49
C GLN A 152 33.68 -55.18 -11.71
N ARG A 153 32.61 -55.40 -12.49
CA ARG A 153 32.15 -56.75 -12.83
C ARG A 153 33.21 -57.54 -13.62
N GLN A 154 33.87 -56.92 -14.59
CA GLN A 154 34.95 -57.56 -15.35
C GLN A 154 36.15 -57.92 -14.49
N CYS A 155 36.57 -57.03 -13.57
CA CYS A 155 37.68 -57.31 -12.65
C CYS A 155 37.34 -58.49 -11.70
N CYS A 156 36.12 -58.53 -11.16
CA CYS A 156 35.68 -59.65 -10.33
C CYS A 156 35.66 -60.99 -11.10
N HIS A 157 35.24 -61.00 -12.38
CA HIS A 157 35.31 -62.20 -13.22
C HIS A 157 36.75 -62.64 -13.51
N LYS A 158 37.65 -61.72 -13.86
CA LYS A 158 39.08 -62.05 -14.09
C LYS A 158 39.80 -62.57 -12.85
N GLN A 159 39.42 -62.11 -11.66
CA GLN A 159 39.94 -62.66 -10.39
C GLN A 159 39.39 -64.05 -10.08
N ALA A 160 38.16 -64.36 -10.49
CA ALA A 160 37.57 -65.69 -10.34
C ALA A 160 38.14 -66.72 -11.33
N GLU A 161 38.57 -66.29 -12.52
CA GLU A 161 39.21 -67.15 -13.55
C GLU A 161 40.70 -67.43 -13.29
N ASN A 162 41.36 -66.67 -12.41
CA ASN A 162 42.73 -66.93 -11.92
C ASN A 162 42.75 -67.31 -10.44
N PRO A 163 42.23 -68.49 -10.03
CA PRO A 163 42.51 -69.01 -8.71
C PRO A 163 43.95 -69.53 -8.70
N ASN A 164 44.87 -68.66 -8.29
CA ASN A 164 46.15 -68.98 -7.64
C ASN A 164 46.76 -70.36 -7.99
N VAL A 165 47.50 -70.45 -9.12
CA VAL A 165 48.38 -71.60 -9.42
C VAL A 165 49.77 -71.33 -8.80
N GLU A 166 49.83 -71.09 -7.49
CA GLU A 166 51.10 -70.98 -6.74
C GLU A 166 51.01 -71.61 -5.33
N SER A 167 50.29 -72.74 -5.21
CA SER A 167 50.32 -73.57 -4.00
C SER A 167 50.37 -75.06 -4.33
N ALA A 168 51.31 -75.46 -5.17
CA ALA A 168 51.64 -76.87 -5.42
C ALA A 168 53.14 -77.09 -5.64
N GLN A 169 54.00 -76.66 -4.70
CA GLN A 169 55.38 -77.19 -4.54
C GLN A 169 56.03 -76.70 -3.25
N ALA A 170 55.58 -77.21 -2.10
CA ALA A 170 56.36 -77.19 -0.86
C ALA A 170 55.84 -78.29 0.07
N GLY A 171 56.43 -79.48 -0.05
CA GLY A 171 56.10 -80.65 0.77
C GLY A 171 57.03 -81.79 0.40
N ALA A 172 58.22 -81.76 0.99
CA ALA A 172 59.14 -82.89 1.08
C ALA A 172 58.57 -83.99 1.98
#